data_AF-A0A368TCF1-F1
#
_entry.id   AF-A0A368TCF1-F1
#
_cell.length_a   1.000
_cell.length_b   1.000
_cell.length_c   1.000
_cell.angle_alpha   90.00
_cell.angle_beta   90.00
_cell.angle_gamma   90.00
#
_symmetry.space_group_name_H-M   'P 1'
#
loop_
_entity.id
_entity.type
_entity.pdbx_description
1 polymer ?
#
loop_
_entity_poly.entity_id
_entity_poly.type
_entity_poly.pdbx_seq_one_letter_code
_entity_poly.pdbx_strand_id
1 'polypeptide(L)'
;MGEVVVDIDERIWKSFEGEILKKYGTTKRLNKEIELLIASYLANDAVIECLEYLLETYGVISLEDVKKERPESKSSAGKVLREMRDNRVGLS
;
A
#
# COMPACT_ATOMS: atom_id res chain seq x y z
N MET A 1 -1.44 -27.55 14.10
CA MET A 1 -1.34 -26.27 14.84
C MET A 1 -0.45 -26.55 16.04
N GLY A 2 0.70 -25.90 16.14
CA GLY A 2 1.64 -26.07 17.25
C GLY A 2 1.46 -24.96 18.27
N GLU A 3 1.76 -25.23 19.54
CA GLU A 3 1.84 -24.22 20.58
C GLU A 3 3.26 -23.68 20.63
N VAL A 4 3.40 -22.35 20.71
CA VAL A 4 4.67 -21.65 20.85
C VAL A 4 4.57 -20.77 22.09
N VAL A 5 5.57 -20.86 22.96
CA VAL A 5 5.68 -20.05 24.17
C VAL A 5 6.86 -19.12 24.00
N VAL A 6 6.66 -17.84 24.33
CA VAL A 6 7.69 -16.79 24.24
C VAL A 6 7.68 -16.00 25.53
N ASP A 7 8.86 -15.77 26.10
CA ASP A 7 9.01 -14.89 27.26
C ASP A 7 9.11 -13.43 26.82
N ILE A 8 8.23 -12.59 27.35
CA ILE A 8 8.13 -11.17 27.02
C ILE A 8 8.13 -10.37 28.32
N ASP A 9 8.79 -9.21 28.34
CA ASP A 9 8.70 -8.29 29.46
C ASP A 9 7.24 -7.88 29.72
N GLU A 10 6.79 -8.07 30.96
CA GLU A 10 5.40 -7.82 31.38
C GLU A 10 4.92 -6.40 31.06
N ARG A 11 5.80 -5.40 31.14
CA ARG A 11 5.41 -4.01 30.85
C ARG A 11 5.12 -3.84 29.37
N ILE A 12 5.97 -4.41 28.52
CA ILE A 12 5.79 -4.39 27.06
C ILE A 12 4.50 -5.14 26.69
N TRP A 13 4.28 -6.32 27.30
CA TRP A 13 3.07 -7.11 27.06
C TRP A 13 1.80 -6.33 27.41
N LYS A 14 1.73 -5.70 28.58
CA LYS A 14 0.56 -4.87 28.97
C LYS A 14 0.34 -3.67 28.05
N SER A 15 1.40 -3.02 27.61
CA SER A 15 1.28 -1.94 26.63
C SER A 15 0.67 -2.44 25.32
N PHE A 16 1.12 -3.60 24.83
CA PHE A 16 0.60 -4.23 23.63
C PHE A 16 -0.88 -4.62 23.77
N GLU A 17 -1.26 -5.29 24.88
CA GLU A 17 -2.66 -5.61 25.18
C GLU A 17 -3.55 -4.36 25.22
N GLY A 18 -3.04 -3.28 25.82
CA GLY A 18 -3.72 -1.99 25.89
C GLY A 18 -3.99 -1.40 24.50
N GLU A 19 -3.01 -1.44 23.59
CA GLU A 19 -3.19 -0.96 22.22
C GLU A 19 -4.18 -1.81 21.42
N ILE A 20 -4.15 -3.14 21.60
CA ILE A 20 -5.13 -4.05 20.98
C ILE A 20 -6.54 -3.76 21.49
N LEU A 21 -6.69 -3.57 22.81
CA LEU A 21 -7.96 -3.24 23.42
C LEU A 21 -8.49 -1.90 22.90
N LYS A 22 -7.64 -0.87 22.79
CA LYS A 22 -8.02 0.44 22.21
C LYS A 22 -8.46 0.30 20.74
N LYS A 23 -7.73 -0.48 19.94
CA LYS A 23 -7.97 -0.61 18.50
C LYS A 23 -9.22 -1.43 18.17
N TYR A 24 -9.50 -2.49 18.95
CA TYR A 24 -10.54 -3.46 18.61
C TYR A 24 -11.64 -3.61 19.66
N GLY A 25 -11.52 -2.97 20.82
CA GLY A 25 -12.45 -3.11 21.94
C GLY A 25 -12.40 -4.49 22.64
N THR A 26 -11.44 -5.35 22.28
CA THR A 26 -11.29 -6.69 22.87
C THR A 26 -9.87 -7.23 22.79
N THR A 27 -9.46 -8.00 23.80
CA THR A 27 -8.17 -8.72 23.83
C THR A 27 -8.22 -10.08 23.10
N LYS A 28 -9.41 -10.54 22.67
CA LYS A 28 -9.56 -11.83 21.93
C LYS A 28 -8.77 -11.88 20.62
N ARG A 29 -8.23 -10.77 20.15
CA ARG A 29 -7.42 -10.68 18.92
C ARG A 29 -5.91 -10.79 19.17
N LEU A 30 -5.45 -10.95 20.40
CA LEU A 30 -4.02 -11.03 20.75
C LEU A 30 -3.24 -12.00 19.85
N ASN A 31 -3.65 -13.27 19.81
CA ASN A 31 -2.97 -14.29 19.01
C ASN A 31 -2.93 -13.91 17.53
N LYS A 32 -4.04 -13.37 16.99
CA LYS A 32 -4.12 -12.96 15.59
C LYS A 32 -3.21 -11.77 15.28
N GLU A 33 -3.09 -10.81 16.19
CA GLU A 33 -2.18 -9.68 16.01
C GLU A 33 -0.71 -10.11 16.12
N ILE A 34 -0.38 -11.08 16.98
CA ILE A 34 0.96 -11.67 17.03
C ILE A 34 1.29 -12.38 15.71
N GLU A 35 0.38 -13.21 15.19
CA GLU A 35 0.54 -13.86 13.88
C GLU A 35 0.76 -12.83 12.76
N LEU A 36 -0.02 -11.75 12.75
CA LEU A 36 0.14 -10.67 11.78
C LEU A 36 1.47 -9.93 11.95
N LEU A 37 1.93 -9.73 13.18
CA LEU A 37 3.20 -9.07 13.46
C LEU A 37 4.37 -9.92 12.95
N ILE A 38 4.33 -11.24 13.20
CA ILE A 38 5.34 -12.18 12.69
C ILE A 38 5.29 -12.22 11.15
N ALA A 39 4.10 -12.34 10.56
CA ALA A 39 3.95 -12.34 9.11
C ALA A 39 4.46 -11.03 8.47
N SER A 40 4.18 -9.89 9.10
CA SER A 40 4.68 -8.58 8.69
C SER A 40 6.20 -8.50 8.77
N TYR A 41 6.80 -8.99 9.87
CA TYR A 41 8.24 -9.04 10.03
C TYR A 41 8.91 -9.88 8.93
N LEU A 42 8.37 -11.07 8.66
CA LEU A 42 8.87 -11.95 7.59
C LEU A 42 8.67 -11.35 6.19
N ALA A 43 7.59 -10.60 5.99
CA ALA A 43 7.31 -9.94 4.71
C ALA A 43 8.17 -8.70 4.49
N ASN A 44 8.58 -8.00 5.56
CA ASN A 44 9.37 -6.78 5.45
C ASN A 44 10.71 -7.03 4.74
N ASP A 45 11.40 -8.13 5.04
CA ASP A 45 12.65 -8.47 4.37
C ASP A 45 12.43 -8.66 2.87
N ALA A 46 11.38 -9.40 2.48
CA ALA A 46 11.02 -9.59 1.07
C ALA A 46 10.61 -8.29 0.36
N VAL A 47 9.93 -7.37 1.07
CA VAL A 47 9.56 -6.05 0.52
C VAL A 47 10.79 -5.15 0.38
N ILE A 48 11.70 -5.16 1.35
CA ILE A 48 12.96 -4.41 1.29
C ILE A 48 13.81 -4.92 0.13
N GLU A 49 14.04 -6.23 0.04
CA GLU A 49 14.79 -6.83 -1.08
C GLU A 49 14.16 -6.50 -2.44
N CYS A 50 12.84 -6.54 -2.54
CA CYS A 50 12.14 -6.18 -3.77
C CYS A 50 12.33 -4.69 -4.13
N LEU A 51 12.24 -3.80 -3.13
CA LEU A 51 12.48 -2.37 -3.33
C LEU A 51 13.94 -2.09 -3.72
N GLU A 52 14.90 -2.76 -3.09
CA GLU A 52 16.33 -2.68 -3.44
C GLU A 52 16.56 -3.16 -4.87
N TYR A 53 16.00 -4.31 -5.26
CA TYR A 53 16.06 -4.81 -6.64
C TYR A 53 15.46 -3.83 -7.65
N LEU A 54 14.29 -3.23 -7.33
CA LEU A 54 13.65 -2.23 -8.19
C LEU A 54 14.51 -0.97 -8.31
N LEU A 55 15.12 -0.51 -7.22
CA LEU A 55 16.06 0.61 -7.20
C LEU A 55 17.30 0.33 -8.04
N GLU A 56 17.89 -0.86 -7.94
CA GLU A 56 19.04 -1.26 -8.76
C GLU A 56 18.69 -1.39 -10.25
N THR A 57 17.50 -1.93 -10.55
CA THR A 57 17.07 -2.21 -11.93
C THR A 57 16.62 -0.95 -12.67
N TYR A 58 15.82 -0.11 -12.01
CA TYR A 58 15.16 1.04 -12.65
C TYR A 58 15.70 2.38 -12.18
N GLY A 59 16.55 2.41 -11.15
CA GLY A 59 17.02 3.65 -10.54
C GLY A 59 15.91 4.41 -9.81
N VAL A 60 16.23 5.63 -9.39
CA VAL A 60 15.25 6.58 -8.86
C VAL A 60 14.89 7.56 -9.97
N ILE A 61 13.64 7.59 -10.38
CA ILE A 61 13.15 8.54 -11.40
C ILE A 61 12.76 9.84 -10.69
N SER A 62 13.32 10.97 -11.12
CA SER A 62 12.94 12.28 -10.57
C SER A 62 11.57 12.71 -11.09
N LEU A 63 10.90 13.59 -10.33
CA LEU A 63 9.64 14.18 -10.79
C LEU A 63 9.83 15.00 -12.08
N GLU A 64 11.01 15.60 -12.23
CA GLU A 64 11.42 16.35 -13.40
C GLU A 64 11.52 15.44 -14.64
N ASP A 65 12.03 14.22 -14.49
CA ASP A 65 12.14 13.27 -15.60
C ASP A 65 10.77 12.70 -16.01
N VAL A 66 9.89 12.45 -15.03
CA VAL A 66 8.49 12.09 -15.31
C VAL A 66 7.76 13.21 -16.07
N LYS A 67 8.04 14.48 -15.72
CA LYS A 67 7.44 15.63 -16.43
C LYS A 67 7.95 15.76 -17.87
N LYS A 68 9.23 15.45 -18.12
CA LYS A 68 9.81 15.46 -19.47
C LYS A 68 9.20 14.39 -20.37
N GLU A 69 8.98 13.18 -19.84
CA GLU A 69 8.39 12.08 -20.60
C GLU A 69 6.85 12.13 -20.65
N ARG A 70 6.22 13.11 -19.98
CA ARG A 70 4.77 13.23 -19.92
C ARG A 70 4.20 13.42 -21.33
N PRO A 71 3.25 12.56 -21.78
CA PRO A 71 2.61 12.74 -23.07
C PRO A 71 1.83 14.05 -23.12
N GLU A 72 2.08 14.86 -24.15
CA GLU A 72 1.27 16.04 -24.42
C GLU A 72 -0.07 15.64 -25.06
N SER A 73 -1.17 16.21 -24.57
CA SER A 73 -2.47 15.93 -25.17
C SER A 73 -2.60 16.67 -26.50
N LYS A 74 -2.89 15.93 -27.57
CA LYS A 74 -3.08 16.49 -28.91
C LYS A 74 -4.37 17.31 -29.06
N SER A 75 -5.29 17.18 -28.11
CA SER A 75 -6.53 17.95 -28.07
C SER A 75 -6.93 18.29 -26.64
N SER A 76 -7.61 19.42 -26.48
CA SER A 76 -8.23 19.75 -25.20
C SER A 76 -9.43 18.83 -24.94
N ALA A 77 -9.67 18.52 -23.67
CA ALA A 77 -10.84 17.73 -23.26
C ALA A 77 -12.16 18.35 -23.79
N GLY A 78 -12.25 19.69 -23.81
CA GLY A 78 -13.41 20.40 -24.36
C GLY A 78 -13.58 20.28 -25.87
N LYS A 79 -12.50 20.01 -26.63
CA LYS A 79 -12.61 19.71 -28.08
C LYS A 79 -13.14 18.29 -28.27
N VAL A 80 -12.60 17.32 -27.53
CA VAL A 80 -13.06 15.91 -27.56
C VAL A 80 -14.54 15.81 -27.20
N LEU A 81 -14.97 16.49 -26.12
CA LEU A 81 -16.37 16.48 -25.69
C LEU A 81 -17.32 17.11 -26.72
N ARG A 82 -16.87 18.16 -27.43
CA ARG A 82 -17.65 18.77 -28.51
C ARG A 82 -17.81 17.82 -29.70
N GLU A 83 -16.72 17.21 -30.15
CA GLU A 83 -16.74 16.21 -31.24
C GLU A 83 -17.64 15.01 -30.89
N MET A 84 -17.59 14.52 -29.64
CA MET A 84 -18.46 13.42 -29.19
C MET A 84 -19.95 13.81 -29.17
N ARG A 85 -20.26 15.06 -28.79
CA ARG A 85 -21.64 15.56 -28.79
C ARG A 85 -22.17 15.75 -30.21
N ASP A 86 -21.36 16.36 -31.06
CA ASP A 86 -21.77 16.72 -32.42
C ASP A 86 -21.92 15.45 -33.30
N ASN A 87 -21.10 14.41 -33.05
CA ASN A 87 -21.24 13.09 -33.70
C ASN A 87 -22.44 12.27 -33.21
N ARG A 88 -23.11 12.64 -32.10
CA ARG A 88 -24.36 11.99 -31.66
C ARG A 88 -25.60 12.50 -32.39
N VAL A 89 -25.52 13.65 -33.08
CA VAL A 89 -26.68 14.30 -33.73
C VAL A 89 -27.05 13.63 -35.07
N GLY A 90 -26.28 12.63 -35.54
CA GLY A 90 -26.54 11.90 -36.79
C GLY A 90 -27.31 10.58 -36.66
N LEU A 91 -27.85 10.25 -35.48
CA LEU A 91 -28.70 9.07 -35.25
C LEU A 91 -30.12 9.52 -34.89
N SER A 92 -30.83 10.13 -35.85
CA SER A 92 -32.29 10.28 -35.82
C SER A 92 -32.87 9.97 -37.18
#